data_AF-A0A369YA59-F1
#
_entry.id   AF-A0A369YA59-F1
#
_cell.length_a   1.000
_cell.length_b   1.000
_cell.length_c   1.000
_cell.angle_alpha   90.00
_cell.angle_beta   90.00
_cell.angle_gamma   90.00
#
_symmetry.space_group_name_H-M   'P 1'
#
loop_
_entity.id
_entity.type
_entity.pdbx_description
1 polymer ?
#
loop_
_entity_poly.entity_id
_entity_poly.type
_entity_poly.pdbx_seq_one_letter_code
_entity_poly.pdbx_strand_id
1 'polypeptide(L)'
;MKLLRMIFLALIVSACSSPKADSPATAKQEFAQFTKMAETLDNEFIDESRNYLAENGHLTGDKAKKSALKWLKEIDSKQIQKMNSLQIKDPQVNRLRTLFIQNKLDIEKAVENNGFVKKPSTKAMKINQKLKRDNTEYDQLFDTLKKKYPL
;
A
#
# COMPACT_ATOMS: atom_id res chain seq x y z
N MET A 1 37.63 35.15 -8.85
CA MET A 1 37.60 33.67 -9.01
C MET A 1 36.62 32.92 -8.08
N LYS A 2 35.76 33.58 -7.29
CA LYS A 2 34.80 32.89 -6.40
C LYS A 2 33.37 32.81 -6.98
N LEU A 3 32.93 33.85 -7.70
CA LEU A 3 31.55 33.91 -8.22
C LEU A 3 31.30 32.93 -9.39
N LEU A 4 32.23 32.85 -10.35
CA LEU A 4 32.10 31.95 -11.50
C LEU A 4 32.09 30.46 -11.10
N ARG A 5 32.87 30.09 -10.08
CA ARG A 5 32.89 28.72 -9.54
C ARG A 5 31.59 28.35 -8.81
N MET A 6 30.98 29.29 -8.07
CA MET A 6 29.69 29.05 -7.43
C MET A 6 28.55 28.91 -8.44
N ILE A 7 28.57 29.68 -9.54
CA ILE A 7 27.60 29.55 -10.64
C ILE A 7 27.76 28.18 -11.33
N PHE A 8 28.99 27.74 -11.60
CA PHE A 8 29.24 26.41 -12.17
C PHE A 8 28.80 25.27 -11.24
N LEU A 9 29.04 25.38 -9.92
CA LEU A 9 28.55 24.39 -8.95
C LEU A 9 27.02 24.34 -8.88
N ALA A 10 26.34 25.49 -8.89
CA ALA A 10 24.88 25.55 -8.88
C ALA A 10 24.26 24.94 -10.16
N LEU A 11 24.90 25.12 -11.31
CA LEU A 11 24.47 24.51 -12.57
C LEU A 11 24.71 22.99 -12.61
N ILE A 12 25.81 22.49 -12.03
CA ILE A 12 26.08 21.05 -11.92
C ILE A 12 25.10 20.37 -10.96
N VAL A 13 24.80 21.00 -9.81
CA VAL A 13 23.80 20.49 -8.87
C VAL A 13 22.39 20.52 -9.48
N SER A 14 22.06 21.53 -10.28
CA SER A 14 20.78 21.61 -11.01
C SER A 14 20.67 20.58 -12.16
N ALA A 15 21.78 20.22 -12.80
CA ALA A 15 21.81 19.17 -13.83
C ALA A 15 21.78 17.74 -13.25
N CYS A 16 22.16 17.55 -11.99
CA CYS A 16 22.10 16.28 -11.27
C CYS A 16 20.81 16.07 -10.46
N SER A 17 19.92 17.06 -10.37
CA SER A 17 18.69 17.00 -9.56
C SER A 17 17.39 16.89 -10.36
N SER A 18 17.48 16.70 -11.67
CA SER A 18 16.36 16.07 -12.38
C SER A 18 16.45 14.57 -12.07
N PRO A 19 15.46 13.95 -11.40
CA PRO A 19 15.36 12.50 -11.40
C PRO A 19 15.30 12.14 -12.88
N LYS A 20 16.35 11.51 -13.39
CA LYS A 20 16.35 10.92 -14.71
C LYS A 20 15.05 10.14 -14.77
N ALA A 21 14.10 10.57 -15.60
CA ALA A 21 12.82 9.89 -15.71
C ALA A 21 13.16 8.42 -15.93
N ASP A 22 12.86 7.58 -14.93
CA ASP A 22 13.24 6.18 -14.98
C ASP A 22 12.66 5.64 -16.28
N SER A 23 13.50 4.95 -17.04
CA SER A 23 13.14 4.56 -18.41
C SER A 23 11.80 3.80 -18.37
N PRO A 24 10.97 3.87 -19.42
CA PRO A 24 9.73 3.09 -19.46
C PRO A 24 9.91 1.60 -19.15
N ALA A 25 11.10 1.03 -19.42
CA ALA A 25 11.47 -0.33 -19.05
C ALA A 25 11.60 -0.54 -17.52
N THR A 26 12.20 0.42 -16.81
CA THR A 26 12.31 0.42 -15.35
C THR A 26 10.92 0.47 -14.70
N ALA A 27 10.06 1.41 -15.12
CA ALA A 27 8.71 1.52 -14.59
C ALA A 27 7.86 0.27 -14.85
N LYS A 28 8.00 -0.34 -16.04
CA LYS A 28 7.37 -1.64 -16.35
C LYS A 28 7.84 -2.75 -15.40
N GLN A 29 9.15 -2.84 -15.15
CA GLN A 29 9.72 -3.82 -14.23
C GLN A 29 9.21 -3.62 -12.80
N GLU A 30 9.22 -2.38 -12.31
CA GLU A 30 8.72 -2.05 -10.97
C GLU A 30 7.22 -2.37 -10.83
N PHE A 31 6.41 -2.07 -11.84
CA PHE A 31 5.00 -2.42 -11.86
C PHE A 31 4.76 -3.93 -11.86
N ALA A 32 5.57 -4.69 -12.60
CA ALA A 32 5.53 -6.15 -12.59
C ALA A 32 5.88 -6.73 -11.20
N GLN A 33 6.93 -6.19 -10.56
CA GLN A 33 7.33 -6.59 -9.21
C GLN A 33 6.26 -6.25 -8.18
N PHE A 34 5.65 -5.06 -8.26
CA PHE A 34 4.53 -4.67 -7.43
C PHE A 34 3.36 -5.65 -7.57
N THR A 35 2.95 -5.95 -8.81
CA THR A 35 1.80 -6.82 -9.08
C THR A 35 2.04 -8.24 -8.57
N LYS A 36 3.21 -8.80 -8.83
CA LYS A 36 3.60 -10.13 -8.32
C LYS A 36 3.62 -10.17 -6.79
N MET A 37 4.13 -9.11 -6.15
CA MET A 37 4.12 -9.00 -4.70
C MET A 37 2.67 -8.95 -4.18
N ALA A 38 1.83 -8.08 -4.73
CA ALA A 38 0.42 -7.96 -4.32
C ALA A 38 -0.32 -9.31 -4.43
N GLU A 39 -0.18 -10.02 -5.55
CA GLU A 39 -0.75 -11.36 -5.73
C GLU A 39 -0.23 -12.38 -4.71
N THR A 40 1.08 -12.37 -4.45
CA THR A 40 1.70 -13.24 -3.43
C THR A 40 1.10 -12.96 -2.05
N LEU A 41 0.97 -11.67 -1.68
CA LEU A 41 0.42 -11.27 -0.39
C LEU A 41 -1.06 -11.62 -0.26
N ASP A 42 -1.85 -11.52 -1.33
CA ASP A 42 -3.26 -11.93 -1.32
C ASP A 42 -3.42 -13.44 -1.10
N ASN A 43 -2.59 -14.25 -1.76
CA ASN A 43 -2.58 -15.71 -1.54
C ASN A 43 -2.16 -16.06 -0.10
N GLU A 44 -1.09 -15.43 0.42
CA GLU A 44 -0.66 -15.59 1.81
C GLU A 44 -1.76 -15.20 2.79
N PHE A 45 -2.50 -14.10 2.53
CA PHE A 45 -3.63 -13.69 3.36
C PHE A 45 -4.71 -14.75 3.41
N ILE A 46 -5.07 -15.32 2.25
CA ILE A 46 -6.10 -16.37 2.17
C ILE A 46 -5.68 -17.59 3.00
N ASP A 47 -4.44 -18.06 2.86
CA ASP A 47 -3.98 -19.23 3.58
C ASP A 47 -3.87 -18.97 5.10
N GLU A 48 -3.30 -17.84 5.50
CA GLU A 48 -3.23 -17.43 6.91
C GLU A 48 -4.62 -17.24 7.52
N SER A 49 -5.60 -16.75 6.74
CA SER A 49 -6.98 -16.59 7.21
C SER A 49 -7.67 -17.93 7.48
N ARG A 50 -7.38 -18.95 6.67
CA ARG A 50 -7.88 -20.31 6.86
C ARG A 50 -7.29 -20.93 8.13
N ASN A 51 -5.98 -20.77 8.34
CA ASN A 51 -5.30 -21.25 9.54
C ASN A 51 -5.85 -20.55 10.80
N TYR A 52 -5.99 -19.22 10.74
CA TYR A 52 -6.57 -18.44 11.83
C TYR A 52 -7.97 -18.94 12.19
N LEU A 53 -8.83 -19.18 11.20
CA LEU A 53 -10.19 -19.66 11.41
C LEU A 53 -10.20 -21.08 12.00
N ALA A 54 -9.32 -21.97 11.55
CA ALA A 54 -9.21 -23.32 12.10
C ALA A 54 -8.83 -23.32 13.58
N GLU A 55 -7.90 -22.44 13.98
CA GLU A 55 -7.41 -22.34 15.36
C GLU A 55 -8.38 -21.57 16.27
N ASN A 56 -9.03 -20.52 15.75
CA ASN A 56 -9.75 -19.53 16.55
C ASN A 56 -11.27 -19.50 16.30
N GLY A 57 -11.80 -20.34 15.40
CA GLY A 57 -13.22 -20.34 15.03
C GLY A 57 -14.19 -20.65 16.17
N HIS A 58 -13.70 -21.20 17.27
CA HIS A 58 -14.46 -21.44 18.50
C HIS A 58 -14.66 -20.16 19.35
N LEU A 59 -13.90 -19.09 19.09
CA LEU A 59 -14.02 -17.83 19.81
C LEU A 59 -15.32 -17.12 19.42
N THR A 60 -15.95 -16.46 20.39
CA THR A 60 -17.17 -15.67 20.16
C THR A 60 -17.10 -14.30 20.86
N GLY A 61 -17.99 -13.40 20.47
CA GLY A 61 -18.15 -12.07 21.08
C GLY A 61 -16.85 -11.25 21.10
N ASP A 62 -16.58 -10.58 22.22
CA ASP A 62 -15.42 -9.71 22.38
C ASP A 62 -14.08 -10.43 22.25
N LYS A 63 -14.02 -11.72 22.64
CA LYS A 63 -12.79 -12.52 22.50
C LYS A 63 -12.47 -12.74 21.02
N ALA A 64 -13.45 -13.11 20.21
CA ALA A 64 -13.29 -13.23 18.76
C ALA A 64 -12.87 -11.90 18.13
N LYS A 65 -13.53 -10.80 18.48
CA LYS A 65 -13.21 -9.47 17.94
C LYS A 65 -11.76 -9.06 18.26
N LYS A 66 -11.31 -9.23 19.50
CA LYS A 66 -9.95 -8.87 19.92
C LYS A 66 -8.90 -9.77 19.26
N SER A 67 -9.15 -11.07 19.18
CA SER A 67 -8.27 -12.02 18.51
C SER A 67 -8.12 -11.68 17.02
N ALA A 68 -9.25 -11.45 16.32
CA ALA A 68 -9.25 -11.16 14.89
C ALA A 68 -8.54 -9.83 14.57
N LEU A 69 -8.77 -8.80 15.39
CA LEU A 69 -8.08 -7.51 15.25
C LEU A 69 -6.56 -7.66 15.48
N LYS A 70 -6.15 -8.45 16.47
CA LYS A 70 -4.72 -8.70 16.72
C LYS A 70 -4.08 -9.42 15.52
N TRP A 71 -4.70 -10.49 15.04
CA TRP A 71 -4.24 -11.23 13.86
C TRP A 71 -4.17 -10.35 12.61
N LEU A 72 -5.20 -9.54 12.35
CA LEU A 72 -5.23 -8.64 11.20
C LEU A 72 -4.04 -7.68 11.20
N LYS A 73 -3.75 -7.03 12.34
CA LYS A 73 -2.58 -6.14 12.49
C LYS A 73 -1.25 -6.84 12.24
N GLU A 74 -1.11 -8.09 12.72
CA GLU A 74 0.11 -8.86 12.53
C GLU A 74 0.33 -9.21 11.05
N ILE A 75 -0.74 -9.63 10.35
CA ILE A 75 -0.68 -9.93 8.92
C ILE A 75 -0.44 -8.66 8.11
N ASP A 76 -1.21 -7.60 8.34
CA ASP A 76 -1.05 -6.34 7.60
C ASP A 76 0.34 -5.71 7.82
N SER A 77 0.90 -5.79 9.04
CA SER A 77 2.28 -5.36 9.31
C SER A 77 3.31 -6.14 8.47
N LYS A 78 3.20 -7.47 8.40
CA LYS A 78 4.07 -8.31 7.56
C LYS A 78 3.93 -7.95 6.07
N GLN A 79 2.71 -7.76 5.59
CA GLN A 79 2.43 -7.42 4.20
C GLN A 79 2.97 -6.03 3.84
N ILE A 80 2.81 -5.04 4.71
CA ILE A 80 3.37 -3.70 4.55
C ILE A 80 4.91 -3.77 4.50
N GLN A 81 5.54 -4.55 5.38
CA GLN A 81 7.00 -4.73 5.36
C GLN A 81 7.48 -5.33 4.03
N LYS A 82 6.83 -6.39 3.55
CA LYS A 82 7.16 -7.01 2.25
C LYS A 82 6.95 -6.04 1.09
N MET A 83 5.84 -5.30 1.08
CA MET A 83 5.57 -4.31 0.03
C MET A 83 6.57 -3.14 0.04
N ASN A 84 7.00 -2.68 1.22
CA ASN A 84 8.03 -1.65 1.37
C ASN A 84 9.43 -2.13 0.96
N SER A 85 9.68 -3.44 0.93
CA SER A 85 10.98 -3.98 0.47
C SER A 85 11.22 -3.81 -1.03
N LEU A 86 10.16 -3.53 -1.81
CA LEU A 86 10.29 -3.30 -3.25
C LEU A 86 11.03 -1.97 -3.51
N GLN A 87 12.04 -2.03 -4.37
CA GLN A 87 12.74 -0.85 -4.85
C GLN A 87 11.92 -0.19 -5.97
N ILE A 88 10.96 0.65 -5.57
CA ILE A 88 10.09 1.38 -6.49
C ILE A 88 10.49 2.85 -6.49
N LYS A 89 10.85 3.37 -7.66
CA LYS A 89 11.22 4.77 -7.91
C LYS A 89 10.22 5.48 -8.82
N ASP A 90 9.54 4.76 -9.71
CA ASP A 90 8.53 5.33 -10.58
C ASP A 90 7.41 5.97 -9.74
N PRO A 91 7.08 7.25 -9.96
CA PRO A 91 6.10 7.95 -9.13
C PRO A 91 4.70 7.31 -9.15
N GLN A 92 4.27 6.76 -10.29
CA GLN A 92 2.94 6.15 -10.44
C GLN A 92 2.90 4.80 -9.72
N VAL A 93 3.93 3.96 -9.90
CA VAL A 93 4.03 2.68 -9.17
C VAL A 93 4.21 2.92 -7.66
N ASN A 94 4.95 3.95 -7.27
CA ASN A 94 5.09 4.32 -5.85
C ASN A 94 3.76 4.83 -5.25
N ARG A 95 2.95 5.54 -6.04
CA ARG A 95 1.61 5.94 -5.62
C ARG A 95 0.71 4.73 -5.40
N LEU A 96 0.75 3.71 -6.28
CA LEU A 96 0.05 2.44 -6.05
C LEU A 96 0.48 1.77 -4.73
N ARG A 97 1.78 1.66 -4.49
CA ARG A 97 2.30 1.13 -3.21
C ARG A 97 1.77 1.91 -2.02
N THR A 98 1.76 3.24 -2.11
CA THR A 98 1.29 4.12 -1.03
C THR A 98 -0.19 3.89 -0.74
N LEU A 99 -1.02 3.80 -1.79
CA LEU A 99 -2.45 3.51 -1.67
C LEU A 99 -2.71 2.12 -1.07
N PHE A 100 -1.97 1.10 -1.52
CA PHE A 100 -2.03 -0.26 -0.97
C PHE A 100 -1.79 -0.26 0.55
N ILE A 101 -0.71 0.40 1.01
CA ILE A 101 -0.35 0.47 2.43
C ILE A 101 -1.39 1.28 3.22
N GLN A 102 -1.84 2.40 2.68
CA GLN A 102 -2.83 3.26 3.35
C GLN A 102 -4.16 2.56 3.54
N ASN A 103 -4.61 1.79 2.55
CA ASN A 103 -5.84 1.01 2.64
C ASN A 103 -5.79 0.00 3.81
N LYS A 104 -4.67 -0.70 3.98
CA LYS A 104 -4.49 -1.65 5.11
C LYS A 104 -4.60 -0.95 6.47
N LEU A 105 -3.83 0.12 6.65
CA LEU A 105 -3.83 0.89 7.91
C LEU A 105 -5.20 1.51 8.22
N ASP A 106 -5.95 1.93 7.20
CA ASP A 106 -7.29 2.50 7.39
C ASP A 106 -8.35 1.42 7.65
N ILE A 107 -8.22 0.22 7.09
CA ILE A 107 -9.05 -0.93 7.45
C ILE A 107 -8.83 -1.30 8.92
N GLU A 108 -7.58 -1.40 9.38
CA GLU A 108 -7.27 -1.65 10.79
C GLU A 108 -7.98 -0.62 11.70
N LYS A 109 -7.85 0.67 11.39
CA LYS A 109 -8.51 1.75 12.14
C LYS A 109 -10.02 1.68 12.07
N ALA A 110 -10.60 1.32 10.92
CA ALA A 110 -12.04 1.16 10.77
C ALA A 110 -12.56 0.03 11.67
N VAL A 111 -11.85 -1.11 11.69
CA VAL A 111 -12.17 -2.27 12.53
C VAL A 111 -12.00 -1.93 14.02
N GLU A 112 -11.00 -1.16 14.42
CA GLU A 112 -10.84 -0.68 15.79
C GLU A 112 -12.00 0.22 16.25
N ASN A 113 -12.36 1.22 15.45
CA ASN A 113 -13.30 2.27 15.84
C ASN A 113 -14.76 1.81 15.90
N ASN A 114 -15.11 0.74 15.19
CA ASN A 114 -16.44 0.17 15.23
C ASN A 114 -16.45 -1.25 15.80
N GLY A 115 -15.55 -2.13 15.39
CA GLY A 115 -15.88 -3.55 15.31
C GLY A 115 -17.01 -3.80 14.31
N PHE A 116 -17.46 -5.05 14.20
CA PHE A 116 -18.47 -5.47 13.25
C PHE A 116 -19.91 -5.02 13.61
N VAL A 117 -20.12 -3.75 13.98
CA VAL A 117 -21.43 -3.18 14.38
C VAL A 117 -22.19 -2.59 13.20
N LYS A 118 -23.53 -2.73 13.25
CA LYS A 118 -24.48 -2.28 12.22
C LYS A 118 -24.48 -0.77 11.97
N LYS A 119 -24.13 0.08 12.93
CA LYS A 119 -24.08 1.55 12.76
C LYS A 119 -22.67 2.08 13.05
N PRO A 120 -21.95 2.57 12.02
CA PRO A 120 -20.61 3.10 12.20
C PRO A 120 -20.61 4.42 12.98
N SER A 121 -19.59 4.63 13.80
CA SER A 121 -19.31 5.93 14.43
C SER A 121 -18.96 6.99 13.39
N THR A 122 -19.11 8.29 13.72
CA THR A 122 -18.69 9.39 12.82
C THR A 122 -17.23 9.29 12.39
N LYS A 123 -16.34 8.83 13.30
CA LYS A 123 -14.92 8.59 12.98
C LYS A 123 -14.77 7.50 11.93
N ALA A 124 -15.44 6.37 12.12
CA ALA A 124 -15.40 5.27 11.16
C ALA A 124 -16.10 5.60 9.83
N MET A 125 -17.16 6.40 9.83
CA MET A 125 -17.76 6.90 8.58
C MET A 125 -16.76 7.70 7.75
N LYS A 126 -15.97 8.58 8.39
CA LYS A 126 -14.91 9.34 7.71
C LYS A 126 -13.82 8.43 7.15
N ILE A 127 -13.41 7.40 7.90
CA ILE A 127 -12.44 6.40 7.43
C ILE A 127 -13.00 5.62 6.24
N ASN A 128 -14.25 5.15 6.30
CA ASN A 128 -14.89 4.42 5.21
C ASN A 128 -15.02 5.27 3.94
N GLN A 129 -15.32 6.57 4.08
CA GLN A 129 -15.31 7.51 2.95
C GLN A 129 -13.92 7.69 2.35
N LYS A 130 -12.87 7.74 3.19
CA LYS A 130 -11.48 7.77 2.72
C LYS A 130 -11.13 6.49 1.97
N LEU A 131 -11.37 5.32 2.55
CA LEU A 131 -11.16 4.01 1.92
C LEU A 131 -11.84 3.92 0.55
N LYS A 132 -13.09 4.40 0.43
CA LYS A 132 -13.80 4.41 -0.86
C LYS A 132 -13.07 5.24 -1.92
N ARG A 133 -12.57 6.42 -1.55
CA ARG A 133 -11.82 7.29 -2.47
C ARG A 133 -10.48 6.66 -2.85
N ASP A 134 -9.74 6.18 -1.85
CA ASP A 134 -8.41 5.62 -2.04
C ASP A 134 -8.46 4.33 -2.87
N ASN A 135 -9.47 3.47 -2.67
CA ASN A 135 -9.73 2.30 -3.53
C ASN A 135 -10.07 2.71 -4.96
N THR A 136 -10.92 3.74 -5.15
CA THR A 136 -11.25 4.23 -6.50
C THR A 136 -10.00 4.74 -7.22
N GLU A 137 -9.14 5.47 -6.52
CA GLU A 137 -7.86 5.93 -7.08
C GLU A 137 -6.92 4.77 -7.38
N TYR A 138 -6.83 3.79 -6.47
CA TYR A 138 -6.02 2.59 -6.65
C TYR A 138 -6.41 1.83 -7.91
N ASP A 139 -7.71 1.52 -8.07
CA ASP A 139 -8.22 0.77 -9.21
C ASP A 139 -7.95 1.50 -10.53
N GLN A 140 -8.23 2.80 -10.58
CA GLN A 140 -7.99 3.64 -11.77
C GLN A 140 -6.51 3.69 -12.15
N LEU A 141 -5.63 3.86 -11.16
CA LEU A 141 -4.20 3.92 -11.38
C LEU A 141 -3.63 2.56 -11.79
N PHE A 142 -4.12 1.48 -11.19
CA PHE A 142 -3.73 0.11 -11.51
C PHE A 142 -4.10 -0.23 -12.95
N ASP A 143 -5.34 0.06 -13.37
CA ASP A 143 -5.80 -0.15 -14.74
C ASP A 143 -5.03 0.69 -15.75
N THR A 144 -4.68 1.93 -15.39
CA THR A 144 -3.86 2.81 -16.22
C THR A 144 -2.47 2.21 -16.43
N LEU A 145 -1.83 1.75 -15.36
CA LEU A 145 -0.50 1.14 -15.43
C LEU A 145 -0.52 -0.20 -16.14
N LYS A 146 -1.56 -1.02 -15.96
CA LYS A 146 -1.77 -2.27 -16.70
C LYS A 146 -1.90 -2.06 -18.20
N LYS A 147 -2.61 -1.02 -18.64
CA LYS A 147 -2.71 -0.65 -20.06
C LYS A 147 -1.37 -0.14 -20.61
N LYS A 148 -0.64 0.67 -19.82
CA LYS A 148 0.64 1.26 -20.20
C LYS A 148 1.78 0.23 -20.24
N TYR A 149 1.75 -0.73 -19.33
CA TYR A 149 2.76 -1.76 -19.13
C TYR A 149 2.10 -3.14 -19.10
N PRO A 150 1.79 -3.72 -20.28
CA PRO A 150 1.26 -5.08 -20.35
C PRO A 150 2.26 -6.06 -19.72
N LEU A 151 1.80 -6.76 -18.68
CA LEU A 151 2.55 -7.76 -17.92
C LEU A 151 2.53 -9.11 -18.65
#